data_AF-A0A1G9EJA7-F1
#
_entry.id   AF-A0A1G9EJA7-F1
#
_cell.length_a   1.000
_cell.length_b   1.000
_cell.length_c   1.000
_cell.angle_alpha   90.00
_cell.angle_beta   90.00
_cell.angle_gamma   90.00
#
_symmetry.space_group_name_H-M   'P 1'
#
loop_
_entity.id
_entity.type
_entity.pdbx_description
1 polymer ?
#
loop_
_entity_poly.entity_id
_entity_poly.type
_entity_poly.pdbx_seq_one_letter_code
_entity_poly.pdbx_strand_id
1 'polypeptide(L)'
;MHSIIQGIILGFIIVLPGMSGGTVFVIFGIYESMLKDLVKLNVKPYLPLLGGALVGILGGGMVFALFFESFRDETAIFLMGCLIASIRAVLNSCPKLNLKRFLFLVTGLLMGYYVGGEPIGIMMNREEVSWVLLIVGGAISSAAMIIPGIPGSSVLIALGLYDNMLYYIKELAIVNLLFFGIGSLLGMFLLVNLINKIYEKYRSYISYCFAGLIAGSSRALLPYSFKPSIVLIFIAGFALVWIWSGKKEYSSDKLREDGA
;
A
#
# COMPACT_ATOMS: atom_id res chain seq x y z
N MET A 1 -0.49 -18.64 -13.08
CA MET A 1 -0.95 -19.06 -11.74
C MET A 1 -0.46 -18.17 -10.61
N HIS A 2 0.84 -17.85 -10.51
CA HIS A 2 1.36 -16.99 -9.41
C HIS A 2 0.66 -15.62 -9.29
N SER A 3 0.43 -14.92 -10.41
CA SER A 3 -0.14 -13.57 -10.40
C SER A 3 -1.61 -13.51 -9.93
N ILE A 4 -2.42 -14.54 -10.16
CA ILE A 4 -3.82 -14.56 -9.69
C ILE A 4 -3.86 -14.74 -8.18
N ILE A 5 -3.05 -15.65 -7.63
CA ILE A 5 -2.95 -15.89 -6.18
C ILE A 5 -2.38 -14.65 -5.48
N GLN A 6 -1.34 -14.04 -6.04
CA GLN A 6 -0.83 -12.74 -5.59
C GLN A 6 -1.91 -11.67 -5.64
N GLY A 7 -2.76 -11.70 -6.67
CA GLY A 7 -3.92 -10.83 -6.79
C GLY A 7 -4.90 -11.05 -5.64
N ILE A 8 -5.31 -12.28 -5.35
CA ILE A 8 -6.23 -12.59 -4.24
C ILE A 8 -5.66 -12.11 -2.91
N ILE A 9 -4.37 -12.37 -2.65
CA ILE A 9 -3.68 -11.91 -1.45
C ILE A 9 -3.62 -10.38 -1.41
N LEU A 10 -3.30 -9.72 -2.52
CA LEU A 10 -3.33 -8.27 -2.65
C LEU A 10 -4.71 -7.72 -2.31
N GLY A 11 -5.76 -8.25 -2.93
CA GLY A 11 -7.15 -7.85 -2.73
C GLY A 11 -7.58 -8.00 -1.27
N PHE A 12 -7.18 -9.09 -0.63
CA PHE A 12 -7.39 -9.28 0.81
C PHE A 12 -6.65 -8.22 1.64
N ILE A 13 -5.38 -7.96 1.34
CA ILE A 13 -4.53 -7.04 2.12
C ILE A 13 -4.95 -5.57 1.97
N ILE A 14 -5.40 -5.13 0.79
CA ILE A 14 -5.80 -3.73 0.59
C ILE A 14 -7.14 -3.37 1.23
N VAL A 15 -7.96 -4.36 1.62
CA VAL A 15 -9.15 -4.13 2.45
C VAL A 15 -8.75 -3.82 3.89
N LEU A 16 -7.57 -4.26 4.32
CA LEU A 16 -7.08 -4.08 5.69
C LEU A 16 -6.71 -2.61 5.92
N PRO A 17 -7.24 -1.98 7.00
CA PRO A 17 -6.89 -0.60 7.31
C PRO A 17 -5.38 -0.49 7.59
N GLY A 18 -4.75 0.55 7.05
CA GLY A 18 -3.32 0.82 7.25
C GLY A 18 -2.37 0.16 6.26
N MET A 19 -2.85 -0.68 5.33
CA MET A 19 -2.02 -1.33 4.30
C MET A 19 -2.28 -0.75 2.91
N SER A 20 -1.27 -0.12 2.28
CA SER A 20 -1.39 0.38 0.90
C SER A 20 -1.01 -0.68 -0.14
N GLY A 21 -1.60 -0.61 -1.34
CA GLY A 21 -1.24 -1.48 -2.47
C GLY A 21 0.25 -1.41 -2.82
N GLY A 22 0.84 -0.21 -2.76
CA GLY A 22 2.29 -0.01 -2.93
C GLY A 22 3.14 -0.85 -1.98
N THR A 23 2.74 -0.97 -0.70
CA THR A 23 3.44 -1.82 0.28
C THR A 23 3.39 -3.30 -0.13
N VAL A 24 2.25 -3.78 -0.62
CA VAL A 24 2.09 -5.17 -1.06
C VAL A 24 2.94 -5.46 -2.30
N PHE A 25 3.00 -4.54 -3.25
CA PHE A 25 3.84 -4.69 -4.45
C PHE A 25 5.33 -4.77 -4.11
N VAL A 26 5.76 -4.02 -3.09
CA VAL A 26 7.11 -4.11 -2.53
C VAL A 26 7.34 -5.48 -1.88
N ILE A 27 6.39 -5.97 -1.07
CA ILE A 27 6.47 -7.31 -0.45
C ILE A 27 6.62 -8.40 -1.51
N PHE A 28 5.88 -8.30 -2.62
CA PHE A 28 5.97 -9.24 -3.73
C PHE A 28 7.21 -9.05 -4.61
N GLY A 29 8.01 -8.00 -4.39
CA GLY A 29 9.18 -7.67 -5.20
C GLY A 29 8.85 -7.24 -6.62
N ILE A 30 7.60 -6.88 -6.91
CA ILE A 30 7.13 -6.49 -8.26
C ILE A 30 7.01 -4.98 -8.44
N TYR A 31 7.24 -4.20 -7.39
CA TYR A 31 7.03 -2.75 -7.38
C TYR A 31 7.77 -2.02 -8.52
N GLU A 32 9.06 -2.27 -8.69
CA GLU A 32 9.87 -1.60 -9.72
C GLU A 32 9.43 -1.97 -11.14
N SER A 33 9.18 -3.27 -11.39
CA SER A 33 8.69 -3.76 -12.68
C SER A 33 7.33 -3.17 -13.01
N MET A 34 6.43 -3.13 -12.02
CA MET A 34 5.09 -2.55 -12.18
C MET A 34 5.16 -1.07 -12.51
N LEU A 35 5.98 -0.28 -11.80
CA LEU A 35 6.16 1.13 -12.12
C LEU A 35 6.62 1.31 -13.56
N LYS A 36 7.65 0.57 -14.00
CA LYS A 36 8.18 0.66 -15.37
C LYS A 36 7.17 0.26 -16.44
N ASP A 37 6.37 -0.77 -16.19
CA ASP A 37 5.34 -1.23 -17.13
C ASP A 37 4.15 -0.27 -17.19
N LEU A 38 3.76 0.32 -16.06
CA LEU A 38 2.71 1.35 -16.01
C LEU A 38 3.10 2.61 -16.79
N VAL A 39 4.36 3.06 -16.70
CA VAL A 39 4.90 4.15 -17.52
C VAL A 39 4.71 3.85 -19.02
N LYS A 40 4.91 2.59 -19.41
CA LYS A 40 4.78 2.12 -20.81
C LYS A 40 3.34 1.78 -21.21
N LEU A 41 2.36 1.99 -20.33
CA LEU A 41 0.97 1.56 -20.49
C LEU A 41 0.83 0.05 -20.77
N ASN A 42 1.81 -0.75 -20.37
CA ASN A 42 1.82 -2.20 -20.57
C ASN A 42 1.12 -2.90 -19.39
N VAL A 43 -0.21 -2.77 -19.32
CA VAL A 43 -1.03 -3.31 -18.21
C VAL A 43 -1.34 -4.81 -18.34
N LYS A 44 -1.14 -5.40 -19.53
CA LYS A 44 -1.51 -6.80 -19.83
C LYS A 44 -0.93 -7.82 -18.84
N PRO A 45 0.35 -7.74 -18.40
CA PRO A 45 0.92 -8.69 -17.45
C PRO A 45 0.23 -8.67 -16.07
N TYR A 46 -0.42 -7.56 -15.73
CA TYR A 46 -1.05 -7.33 -14.42
C TYR A 46 -2.56 -7.58 -14.44
N LEU A 47 -3.19 -7.85 -15.60
CA LEU A 47 -4.61 -8.21 -15.67
C LEU A 47 -4.98 -9.42 -14.79
N PRO A 48 -4.18 -10.51 -14.73
CA PRO A 48 -4.46 -11.62 -13.82
C PRO A 48 -4.33 -11.22 -12.34
N LEU A 49 -3.41 -10.28 -12.01
CA LEU A 49 -3.25 -9.73 -10.67
C LEU A 49 -4.48 -8.91 -10.28
N LEU A 50 -4.97 -8.04 -11.16
CA LEU A 50 -6.19 -7.25 -10.96
C LEU A 50 -7.43 -8.14 -10.82
N GLY A 51 -7.56 -9.16 -11.68
CA GLY A 51 -8.64 -10.14 -11.58
C GLY A 51 -8.62 -10.88 -10.25
N GLY A 52 -7.45 -11.34 -9.81
CA GLY A 52 -7.28 -11.92 -8.48
C GLY A 52 -7.60 -10.94 -7.36
N ALA A 53 -7.18 -9.68 -7.48
CA ALA A 53 -7.44 -8.64 -6.49
C ALA A 53 -8.93 -8.35 -6.34
N LEU A 54 -9.70 -8.30 -7.42
CA LEU A 54 -11.15 -8.16 -7.34
C LEU A 54 -11.78 -9.33 -6.57
N VAL A 55 -11.38 -10.57 -6.86
CA VAL A 55 -11.84 -11.74 -6.11
C VAL A 55 -11.43 -11.66 -4.63
N GLY A 56 -10.20 -11.23 -4.36
CA GLY A 56 -9.68 -11.02 -3.01
C GLY A 56 -10.40 -9.92 -2.23
N ILE A 57 -10.77 -8.80 -2.88
CA ILE A 57 -11.54 -7.73 -2.26
C ILE A 57 -12.94 -8.23 -1.92
N LEU A 58 -13.62 -8.89 -2.86
CA LEU A 58 -15.01 -9.31 -2.69
C LEU A 58 -15.14 -10.45 -1.67
N GLY A 59 -14.34 -11.51 -1.82
CA GLY A 59 -14.39 -12.66 -0.91
C GLY A 59 -13.65 -12.39 0.39
N GLY A 60 -12.49 -11.76 0.29
CA GLY A 60 -11.65 -11.44 1.44
C GLY A 60 -12.20 -10.33 2.31
N GLY A 61 -12.86 -9.32 1.73
CA GLY A 61 -13.45 -8.24 2.50
C GLY A 61 -14.59 -8.69 3.42
N MET A 62 -15.38 -9.67 2.98
CA MET A 62 -16.45 -10.25 3.81
C MET A 62 -15.88 -11.09 4.95
N VAL A 63 -14.92 -11.98 4.65
CA VAL A 63 -14.25 -12.82 5.66
C VAL A 63 -13.44 -11.98 6.63
N PHE A 64 -12.73 -10.97 6.13
CA PHE A 64 -11.95 -10.06 6.94
C PHE A 64 -12.84 -9.19 7.83
N ALA A 65 -13.95 -8.65 7.34
CA ALA A 65 -14.88 -7.89 8.19
C ALA A 65 -15.33 -8.72 9.40
N LEU A 66 -15.70 -9.98 9.18
CA LEU A 66 -16.09 -10.91 10.26
C LEU A 66 -14.93 -11.19 11.24
N PHE A 67 -13.72 -11.43 10.72
CA PHE A 67 -12.54 -11.69 11.54
C PHE A 67 -12.05 -10.46 12.29
N PHE A 68 -12.09 -9.28 11.68
CA PHE A 68 -11.60 -8.03 12.26
C PHE A 68 -12.57 -7.48 13.30
N GLU A 69 -13.87 -7.67 13.12
CA GLU A 69 -14.85 -7.38 14.18
C GLU A 69 -14.65 -8.28 15.41
N SER A 70 -14.30 -9.56 15.19
CA SER A 70 -14.16 -10.54 16.28
C SER A 70 -12.76 -10.57 16.93
N PHE A 71 -11.70 -10.31 16.15
CA PHE A 71 -10.28 -10.49 16.51
C PHE A 71 -9.43 -9.32 16.01
N ARG A 72 -9.87 -8.09 16.30
CA ARG A 72 -9.19 -6.87 15.85
C ARG A 72 -7.70 -6.84 16.24
N ASP A 73 -7.41 -7.04 17.52
CA ASP A 73 -6.07 -6.88 18.08
C ASP A 73 -5.10 -7.94 17.52
N GLU A 74 -5.57 -9.18 17.42
CA GLU A 74 -4.84 -10.30 16.84
C GLU A 74 -4.56 -10.09 15.35
N THR A 75 -5.54 -9.56 14.61
CA THR A 75 -5.35 -9.30 13.18
C THR A 75 -4.43 -8.10 12.96
N ALA A 76 -4.58 -7.02 13.72
CA ALA A 76 -3.74 -5.84 13.63
C ALA A 76 -2.27 -6.17 13.91
N ILE A 77 -1.98 -6.95 14.96
CA ILE A 77 -0.59 -7.30 15.29
C ILE A 77 0.05 -8.25 14.26
N PHE A 78 -0.73 -9.18 13.69
CA PHE A 78 -0.25 -10.03 12.59
C PHE A 78 0.21 -9.18 11.41
N LEU A 79 -0.62 -8.20 11.02
CA LEU A 79 -0.32 -7.27 9.94
C LEU A 79 0.85 -6.35 10.26
N MET A 80 0.97 -5.90 11.50
CA MET A 80 2.12 -5.13 11.96
C MET A 80 3.42 -5.94 11.78
N GLY A 81 3.41 -7.24 12.11
CA GLY A 81 4.52 -8.14 11.87
C GLY A 81 4.90 -8.22 10.39
N CYS A 82 3.92 -8.46 9.52
CA CYS A 82 4.10 -8.47 8.06
C CYS A 82 4.67 -7.14 7.54
N LEU A 83 4.12 -6.02 8.02
CA LEU A 83 4.48 -4.66 7.61
C LEU A 83 5.93 -4.34 8.00
N ILE A 84 6.33 -4.61 9.25
CA ILE A 84 7.70 -4.37 9.70
C ILE A 84 8.70 -5.29 8.99
N ALA A 85 8.35 -6.56 8.75
CA ALA A 85 9.21 -7.47 7.99
C ALA A 85 9.47 -6.99 6.54
N SER A 86 8.51 -6.27 5.94
CA SER A 86 8.65 -5.72 4.58
C SER A 86 9.75 -4.66 4.45
N ILE A 87 10.18 -4.03 5.56
CA ILE A 87 11.31 -3.09 5.58
C ILE A 87 12.58 -3.75 5.03
N ARG A 88 12.78 -5.04 5.34
CA ARG A 88 13.90 -5.81 4.77
C ARG A 88 13.82 -5.86 3.24
N ALA A 89 12.65 -6.14 2.68
CA ALA A 89 12.44 -6.22 1.23
C ALA A 89 12.82 -4.89 0.56
N VAL A 90 12.39 -3.78 1.14
CA VAL A 90 12.67 -2.42 0.67
C VAL A 90 14.18 -2.11 0.67
N LEU A 91 14.90 -2.55 1.69
CA LEU A 91 16.30 -2.19 1.90
C LEU A 91 17.30 -3.22 1.35
N ASN A 92 16.85 -4.40 0.91
CA ASN A 92 17.72 -5.54 0.58
C ASN A 92 18.78 -5.22 -0.49
N SER A 93 18.44 -4.40 -1.49
CA SER A 93 19.35 -4.00 -2.58
C SER A 93 19.93 -2.59 -2.39
N CYS A 94 19.82 -2.00 -1.19
CA CYS A 94 20.32 -0.65 -0.90
C CYS A 94 21.67 -0.69 -0.19
N PRO A 95 22.61 0.24 -0.49
CA PRO A 95 23.85 0.29 0.26
C PRO A 95 23.60 0.64 1.74
N LYS A 96 24.63 0.44 2.56
CA LYS A 96 24.56 0.66 4.02
C LYS A 96 24.11 2.08 4.40
N LEU A 97 23.59 2.20 5.62
CA LEU A 97 23.11 3.46 6.18
C LEU A 97 24.24 4.50 6.22
N ASN A 98 23.94 5.72 5.79
CA ASN A 98 24.79 6.89 5.95
C ASN A 98 23.93 8.05 6.49
N LEU A 99 24.55 9.17 6.86
CA LEU A 99 23.83 10.29 7.46
C LEU A 99 22.64 10.78 6.60
N LYS A 100 22.83 10.91 5.28
CA LYS A 100 21.75 11.35 4.37
C LYS A 100 20.60 10.34 4.33
N ARG A 101 20.89 9.04 4.23
CA ARG A 101 19.88 7.98 4.23
C ARG A 101 19.15 7.88 5.55
N PHE A 102 19.86 8.08 6.65
CA PHE A 102 19.25 8.17 7.97
C PHE A 102 18.28 9.34 8.06
N LEU A 103 18.63 10.52 7.53
CA LEU A 103 17.70 11.64 7.44
C LEU A 103 16.43 11.27 6.64
N PHE A 104 16.58 10.62 5.47
CA PHE A 104 15.42 10.16 4.69
C PHE A 104 14.56 9.13 5.44
N LEU A 105 15.17 8.21 6.18
CA LEU A 105 14.45 7.26 7.03
C LEU A 105 13.68 7.97 8.13
N VAL A 106 14.30 8.93 8.82
CA VAL A 106 13.64 9.70 9.87
C VAL A 106 12.50 10.55 9.31
N THR A 107 12.69 11.20 8.16
CA THR A 107 11.61 11.96 7.52
C THR A 107 10.44 11.07 7.15
N GLY A 108 10.72 9.88 6.61
CA GLY A 108 9.69 8.89 6.30
C GLY A 108 8.97 8.43 7.58
N LEU A 109 9.70 8.14 8.64
CA LEU A 109 9.14 7.72 9.93
C LEU A 109 8.20 8.77 10.51
N LEU A 110 8.63 10.04 10.52
CA LEU A 110 7.80 11.13 11.02
C LEU A 110 6.54 11.29 10.16
N MET A 111 6.67 11.30 8.83
CA MET A 111 5.51 11.36 7.93
C MET A 111 4.54 10.19 8.16
N GLY A 112 5.07 8.96 8.21
CA GLY A 112 4.28 7.76 8.41
C GLY A 112 3.58 7.77 9.76
N TYR A 113 4.27 8.27 10.79
CA TYR A 113 3.68 8.47 12.12
C TYR A 113 2.48 9.42 11.99
N TYR A 114 2.63 10.64 11.48
CA TYR A 114 1.50 11.56 11.38
C TYR A 114 0.32 10.99 10.58
N VAL A 115 0.58 10.47 9.37
CA VAL A 115 -0.46 9.91 8.49
C VAL A 115 -1.13 8.68 9.10
N GLY A 116 -0.38 7.83 9.80
CA GLY A 116 -0.84 6.56 10.36
C GLY A 116 -1.62 6.66 11.67
N GLY A 117 -1.95 7.85 12.16
CA GLY A 117 -2.79 7.94 13.37
C GLY A 117 -3.65 9.17 13.43
N GLU A 118 -4.07 9.67 12.27
CA GLU A 118 -5.29 10.47 12.26
C GLU A 118 -6.47 9.57 12.65
N PRO A 119 -7.30 9.99 13.60
CA PRO A 119 -8.55 9.28 13.91
C PRO A 119 -9.36 9.18 12.62
N ILE A 120 -10.02 8.03 12.44
CA ILE A 120 -11.04 7.85 11.40
C ILE A 120 -12.11 8.91 11.69
N GLY A 121 -12.00 10.05 11.01
CA GLY A 121 -12.88 11.19 11.22
C GLY A 121 -14.29 10.78 10.82
N ILE A 122 -15.19 10.76 11.79
CA ILE A 122 -16.62 10.62 11.56
C ILE A 122 -17.11 12.03 11.16
N MET A 123 -17.17 12.32 9.87
CA MET A 123 -17.78 13.57 9.40
C MET A 123 -19.26 13.31 9.14
N MET A 124 -20.07 13.67 10.13
CA MET A 124 -21.52 13.49 10.18
C MET A 124 -22.33 14.46 9.32
N ASN A 125 -21.76 15.05 8.27
CA ASN A 125 -22.54 15.91 7.35
C ASN A 125 -22.42 15.44 5.91
N ARG A 126 -23.46 14.74 5.43
CA ARG A 126 -23.54 14.14 4.09
C ARG A 126 -24.13 15.13 3.09
N GLU A 127 -23.40 16.20 2.80
CA GLU A 127 -23.72 17.00 1.62
C GLU A 127 -23.17 16.32 0.37
N GLU A 128 -23.90 16.46 -0.75
CA GLU A 128 -23.41 15.98 -2.04
C GLU A 128 -22.10 16.69 -2.38
N VAL A 129 -21.05 15.90 -2.62
CA VAL A 129 -19.74 16.43 -2.97
C VAL A 129 -19.68 16.71 -4.47
N SER A 130 -19.14 17.88 -4.81
CA SER A 130 -18.88 18.28 -6.20
C SER A 130 -18.03 17.24 -6.94
N TRP A 131 -18.39 16.95 -8.19
CA TRP A 131 -17.65 16.02 -9.06
C TRP A 131 -16.19 16.43 -9.26
N VAL A 132 -15.89 17.74 -9.23
CA VAL A 132 -14.51 18.24 -9.31
C VAL A 132 -13.71 17.78 -8.10
N LEU A 133 -14.30 17.85 -6.91
CA LEU A 133 -13.64 17.41 -5.68
C LEU A 133 -13.46 15.88 -5.67
N LEU A 134 -14.39 15.12 -6.27
CA LEU A 134 -14.23 13.67 -6.45
C LEU A 134 -13.09 13.32 -7.40
N ILE A 135 -12.94 14.04 -8.52
CA ILE A 135 -11.82 13.86 -9.45
C ILE A 135 -10.49 14.17 -8.74
N VAL A 136 -10.41 15.30 -8.04
CA VAL A 136 -9.19 15.70 -7.32
C VAL A 136 -8.88 14.72 -6.19
N GLY A 137 -9.87 14.32 -5.40
CA GLY A 137 -9.72 13.35 -4.32
C GLY A 137 -9.30 11.97 -4.82
N GLY A 138 -9.89 11.51 -5.92
CA GLY A 138 -9.47 10.30 -6.63
C GLY A 138 -8.02 10.40 -7.06
N ALA A 139 -7.64 11.50 -7.71
CA ALA A 139 -6.29 11.70 -8.21
C ALA A 139 -5.23 11.71 -7.10
N ILE A 140 -5.45 12.47 -6.03
CA ILE A 140 -4.48 12.57 -4.93
C ILE A 140 -4.41 11.25 -4.14
N SER A 141 -5.55 10.60 -3.87
CA SER A 141 -5.57 9.34 -3.11
C SER A 141 -4.92 8.18 -3.88
N SER A 142 -5.17 8.06 -5.18
CA SER A 142 -4.55 7.01 -6.01
C SER A 142 -3.06 7.26 -6.22
N ALA A 143 -2.66 8.53 -6.39
CA ALA A 143 -1.27 8.94 -6.47
C ALA A 143 -0.53 8.56 -5.18
N ALA A 144 -1.13 8.86 -4.01
CA ALA A 144 -0.56 8.47 -2.73
C ALA A 144 -0.47 6.94 -2.55
N MET A 145 -1.42 6.18 -3.09
CA MET A 145 -1.45 4.71 -2.96
C MET A 145 -0.29 4.00 -3.69
N ILE A 146 0.37 4.68 -4.64
CA ILE A 146 1.61 4.21 -5.25
C ILE A 146 2.75 4.19 -4.21
N ILE A 147 2.76 5.14 -3.28
CA ILE A 147 3.80 5.26 -2.26
C ILE A 147 3.60 4.17 -1.18
N PRO A 148 4.59 3.31 -0.94
CA PRO A 148 4.54 2.32 0.14
C PRO A 148 4.35 2.99 1.51
N GLY A 149 3.41 2.48 2.29
CA GLY A 149 3.13 2.96 3.64
C GLY A 149 2.13 4.12 3.74
N ILE A 150 1.59 4.63 2.61
CA ILE A 150 0.53 5.64 2.60
C ILE A 150 -0.77 5.03 2.03
N PRO A 151 -1.78 4.72 2.87
CA PRO A 151 -3.08 4.25 2.40
C PRO A 151 -3.83 5.36 1.64
N GLY A 152 -4.44 5.03 0.51
CA GLY A 152 -5.31 5.98 -0.20
C GLY A 152 -6.50 6.45 0.65
N SER A 153 -7.00 5.60 1.56
CA SER A 153 -8.05 5.93 2.51
C SER A 153 -7.65 7.04 3.49
N SER A 154 -6.39 7.06 3.96
CA SER A 154 -5.90 8.14 4.83
C SER A 154 -5.95 9.50 4.14
N VAL A 155 -5.64 9.54 2.84
CA VAL A 155 -5.77 10.77 2.04
C VAL A 155 -7.22 11.19 1.89
N LEU A 156 -8.13 10.24 1.67
CA LEU A 156 -9.56 10.56 1.59
C LEU A 156 -10.12 11.06 2.92
N ILE A 157 -9.65 10.53 4.05
CA ILE A 157 -10.02 11.02 5.39
C ILE A 157 -9.52 12.46 5.56
N ALA A 158 -8.26 12.74 5.23
CA ALA A 158 -7.69 14.08 5.31
C ALA A 158 -8.42 15.10 4.41
N LEU A 159 -8.94 14.65 3.27
CA LEU A 159 -9.76 15.46 2.36
C LEU A 159 -11.24 15.56 2.78
N GLY A 160 -11.68 14.84 3.82
CA GLY A 160 -13.07 14.79 4.25
C GLY A 160 -14.00 14.05 3.28
N LEU A 161 -13.45 13.19 2.42
CA LEU A 161 -14.19 12.47 1.36
C LEU A 161 -14.49 11.01 1.69
N TYR A 162 -13.93 10.48 2.78
CA TYR A 162 -13.99 9.06 3.11
C TYR A 162 -15.43 8.56 3.31
N ASP A 163 -16.22 9.26 4.12
CA ASP A 163 -17.61 8.88 4.40
C ASP A 163 -18.49 8.93 3.14
N ASN A 164 -18.29 9.93 2.29
CA ASN A 164 -18.97 10.04 0.99
C ASN A 164 -18.62 8.87 0.07
N MET A 165 -17.35 8.46 0.01
CA MET A 165 -16.95 7.31 -0.78
C MET A 165 -17.54 6.01 -0.26
N LEU A 166 -17.60 5.80 1.06
CA LEU A 166 -18.28 4.64 1.63
C LEU A 166 -19.76 4.62 1.28
N TYR A 167 -20.42 5.77 1.35
CA TYR A 167 -21.82 5.92 0.96
C TYR A 167 -22.04 5.62 -0.53
N TYR A 168 -21.22 6.19 -1.43
CA TYR A 168 -21.34 5.95 -2.87
C TYR A 168 -21.10 4.50 -3.25
N ILE A 169 -20.19 3.80 -2.56
CA ILE A 169 -20.00 2.36 -2.75
C ILE A 169 -21.24 1.59 -2.28
N LYS A 170 -21.76 1.92 -1.08
CA LYS A 170 -22.92 1.24 -0.50
C LYS A 170 -24.19 1.40 -1.36
N GLU A 171 -24.48 2.61 -1.80
CA GLU A 171 -25.68 2.92 -2.60
C GLU A 171 -25.45 2.69 -4.11
N LEU A 172 -24.29 2.16 -4.50
CA LEU A 172 -23.91 1.99 -5.90
C LEU A 172 -24.13 3.26 -6.73
N ALA A 173 -23.70 4.42 -6.21
CA ALA A 173 -23.80 5.71 -6.89
C ALA A 173 -22.79 5.79 -8.06
N ILE A 174 -23.10 5.07 -9.15
CA ILE A 174 -22.19 4.80 -10.27
C ILE A 174 -21.61 6.10 -10.85
N VAL A 175 -22.41 7.15 -10.96
CA VAL A 175 -21.97 8.45 -11.52
C VAL A 175 -20.84 9.05 -10.68
N ASN A 176 -21.00 9.13 -9.36
CA ASN A 176 -19.99 9.67 -8.44
C ASN A 176 -18.73 8.78 -8.43
N LEU A 177 -18.92 7.46 -8.43
CA LEU A 177 -17.81 6.50 -8.51
C LEU A 177 -17.04 6.60 -9.83
N LEU A 178 -17.71 6.91 -10.95
CA LEU A 178 -17.06 7.13 -12.24
C LEU A 178 -16.17 8.38 -12.21
N PHE A 179 -16.66 9.51 -11.70
CA PHE A 179 -15.84 10.73 -11.56
C PHE A 179 -14.64 10.52 -10.65
N PHE A 180 -14.84 9.85 -9.51
CA PHE A 180 -13.74 9.43 -8.64
C PHE A 180 -12.75 8.50 -9.36
N GLY A 181 -13.26 7.54 -10.15
CA GLY A 181 -12.45 6.60 -10.92
C GLY A 181 -11.61 7.26 -12.00
N ILE A 182 -12.18 8.23 -12.73
CA ILE A 182 -11.46 9.05 -13.71
C ILE A 182 -10.33 9.80 -13.03
N GLY A 183 -10.61 10.46 -11.91
CA GLY A 183 -9.59 11.11 -11.07
C GLY A 183 -8.50 10.14 -10.65
N SER A 184 -8.88 8.98 -10.15
CA SER A 184 -7.96 7.94 -9.70
C SER A 184 -7.01 7.47 -10.81
N LEU A 185 -7.52 7.24 -12.01
CA LEU A 185 -6.70 6.88 -13.17
C LEU A 185 -5.74 8.02 -13.55
N LEU A 186 -6.24 9.25 -13.64
CA LEU A 186 -5.41 10.42 -13.97
C LEU A 186 -4.28 10.63 -12.96
N GLY A 187 -4.59 10.60 -11.67
CA GLY A 187 -3.62 10.76 -10.59
C GLY A 187 -2.56 9.67 -10.59
N MET A 188 -2.98 8.42 -10.83
CA MET A 188 -2.06 7.30 -10.97
C MET A 188 -1.06 7.54 -12.12
N PHE A 189 -1.54 7.84 -13.33
CA PHE A 189 -0.66 8.04 -14.49
C PHE A 189 0.26 9.26 -14.35
N LEU A 190 -0.24 10.37 -13.80
CA LEU A 190 0.55 11.57 -13.54
C LEU A 190 1.72 11.28 -12.59
N LEU A 191 1.44 10.57 -11.48
CA LEU A 191 2.45 10.35 -10.45
C LEU A 191 3.41 9.19 -10.80
N VAL A 192 2.95 8.15 -11.50
CA VAL A 192 3.80 7.00 -11.90
C VAL A 192 5.06 7.46 -12.62
N ASN A 193 4.93 8.37 -13.60
CA ASN A 193 6.08 8.87 -14.37
C ASN A 193 7.08 9.64 -13.50
N LEU A 194 6.56 10.49 -12.60
CA LEU A 194 7.37 11.27 -11.67
C LEU A 194 8.13 10.36 -10.71
N ILE A 195 7.43 9.41 -10.08
CA ILE A 195 8.02 8.47 -9.13
C ILE A 195 9.03 7.57 -9.81
N ASN A 196 8.76 7.03 -11.01
CA ASN A 196 9.73 6.20 -11.72
C ASN A 196 11.03 6.97 -11.98
N LYS A 197 10.94 8.22 -12.46
CA LYS A 197 12.11 9.06 -12.76
C LYS A 197 12.94 9.38 -11.50
N ILE A 198 12.29 9.67 -10.38
CA ILE A 198 12.99 9.94 -9.12
C ILE A 198 13.57 8.64 -8.55
N TYR A 199 12.82 7.53 -8.63
CA TYR A 199 13.22 6.22 -8.11
C TYR A 199 14.45 5.67 -8.83
N GLU A 200 14.53 5.78 -10.16
CA GLU A 200 15.71 5.36 -10.92
C GLU A 200 16.99 6.13 -10.50
N LYS A 201 16.87 7.43 -10.19
CA LYS A 201 18.00 8.27 -9.82
C LYS A 201 18.37 8.24 -8.34
N TYR A 202 17.38 8.07 -7.46
CA TYR A 202 17.52 8.19 -6.00
C TYR A 202 17.02 6.95 -5.25
N ARG A 203 17.04 5.78 -5.88
CA ARG A 203 16.55 4.48 -5.36
C ARG A 203 16.86 4.27 -3.89
N SER A 204 18.12 4.47 -3.49
CA SER A 204 18.52 4.26 -2.10
C SER A 204 17.83 5.21 -1.14
N TYR A 205 17.83 6.52 -1.40
CA TYR A 205 17.20 7.51 -0.51
C TYR A 205 15.70 7.29 -0.39
N ILE A 206 15.02 7.01 -1.51
CA ILE A 206 13.59 6.72 -1.52
C ILE A 206 13.27 5.44 -0.75
N SER A 207 14.08 4.39 -0.90
CA SER A 207 13.87 3.13 -0.18
C SER A 207 14.05 3.31 1.33
N TYR A 208 15.02 4.10 1.79
CA TYR A 208 15.12 4.47 3.20
C TYR A 208 13.93 5.31 3.68
N CYS A 209 13.42 6.23 2.85
CA CYS A 209 12.19 6.97 3.14
C CYS A 209 10.96 6.04 3.27
N PHE A 210 10.80 5.08 2.36
CA PHE A 210 9.73 4.08 2.41
C PHE A 210 9.85 3.18 3.64
N ALA A 211 11.05 2.74 3.99
CA ALA A 211 11.30 2.00 5.23
C ALA A 211 10.87 2.81 6.47
N GLY A 212 11.19 4.11 6.48
CA GLY A 212 10.71 5.04 7.49
C GLY A 212 9.18 5.12 7.52
N LEU A 213 8.55 5.40 6.38
CA LEU A 213 7.09 5.49 6.23
C LEU A 213 6.39 4.24 6.77
N ILE A 214 6.87 3.05 6.38
CA ILE A 214 6.37 1.75 6.83
C ILE A 214 6.48 1.61 8.36
N ALA A 215 7.62 1.99 8.95
CA ALA A 215 7.83 1.95 10.40
C ALA A 215 6.99 2.99 11.15
N GLY A 216 6.77 4.17 10.57
CA GLY A 216 5.95 5.21 11.18
C GLY A 216 4.46 4.89 11.13
N SER A 217 3.97 4.43 9.98
CA SER A 217 2.55 4.11 9.77
C SER A 217 2.12 2.83 10.44
N SER A 218 3.06 1.95 10.85
CA SER A 218 2.74 0.76 11.64
C SER A 218 2.06 1.09 12.97
N ARG A 219 2.14 2.33 13.46
CA ARG A 219 1.38 2.77 14.64
C ARG A 219 -0.13 2.61 14.48
N ALA A 220 -0.64 2.65 13.24
CA ALA A 220 -2.05 2.45 12.92
C ALA A 220 -2.55 1.06 13.34
N LEU A 221 -1.64 0.11 13.49
CA LEU A 221 -1.89 -1.30 13.77
C LEU A 221 -1.57 -1.69 15.22
N LEU A 222 -1.41 -0.72 16.11
CA LEU A 222 -1.20 -1.01 17.53
C LEU A 222 -2.46 -1.64 18.14
N PRO A 223 -2.33 -2.76 18.87
CA PRO A 223 -3.47 -3.38 19.55
C PRO A 223 -3.94 -2.51 20.70
N TYR A 224 -5.24 -2.56 21.01
CA TYR A 224 -5.79 -1.85 22.16
C TYR A 224 -5.46 -2.55 23.48
N SER A 225 -5.41 -3.89 23.46
CA SER A 225 -5.09 -4.71 24.63
C SER A 225 -3.83 -5.54 24.39
N PHE A 226 -2.86 -5.47 25.28
CA PHE A 226 -1.64 -6.29 25.20
C PHE A 226 -1.84 -7.63 25.93
N LYS A 227 -2.08 -8.69 25.17
CA LYS A 227 -2.10 -10.09 25.67
C LYS A 227 -0.79 -10.80 25.30
N PRO A 228 -0.33 -11.82 26.06
CA PRO A 228 0.86 -12.58 25.70
C PRO A 228 0.79 -13.26 24.32
N SER A 229 -0.42 -13.65 23.87
CA SER A 229 -0.66 -14.27 22.54
C SER A 229 -0.26 -13.37 21.36
N ILE A 230 -0.29 -12.05 21.55
CA ILE A 230 -0.01 -11.05 20.50
C ILE A 230 1.44 -11.15 20.01
N VAL A 231 2.38 -11.50 20.88
CA VAL A 231 3.79 -11.66 20.51
C VAL A 231 3.97 -12.82 19.52
N LEU A 232 3.32 -13.95 19.76
CA LEU A 232 3.39 -15.11 18.86
C LEU A 232 2.79 -14.78 17.50
N ILE A 233 1.67 -14.07 17.48
CA ILE A 233 0.98 -13.67 16.25
C ILE A 233 1.79 -12.65 15.45
N PHE A 234 2.42 -11.68 16.13
CA PHE A 234 3.37 -10.76 15.50
C PHE A 234 4.52 -11.50 14.85
N ILE A 235 5.15 -12.44 15.58
CA ILE A 235 6.27 -13.24 15.08
C ILE A 235 5.83 -14.08 13.88
N ALA A 236 4.62 -14.66 13.91
CA ALA A 236 4.08 -15.42 12.79
C ALA A 236 3.95 -14.56 11.52
N GLY A 237 3.37 -13.35 11.63
CA GLY A 237 3.27 -12.42 10.51
C GLY A 237 4.64 -11.95 10.01
N PHE A 238 5.54 -11.61 10.94
CA PHE A 238 6.91 -11.22 10.62
C PHE A 238 7.66 -12.33 9.88
N ALA A 239 7.64 -13.56 10.40
CA ALA A 239 8.31 -14.71 9.81
C ALA A 239 7.77 -15.03 8.41
N LEU A 240 6.46 -14.95 8.22
CA LEU A 240 5.80 -15.19 6.94
C LEU A 240 6.37 -14.30 5.83
N VAL A 241 6.44 -12.99 6.07
CA VAL A 241 7.01 -12.05 5.09
C VAL A 241 8.53 -12.16 5.01
N TRP A 242 9.22 -12.34 6.13
CA TRP A 242 10.68 -12.41 6.18
C TRP A 242 11.25 -13.57 5.35
N ILE A 243 10.60 -14.75 5.40
CA ILE A 243 10.99 -15.94 4.64
C ILE A 243 10.77 -15.72 3.14
N TRP A 244 9.68 -15.04 2.77
CA TRP A 244 9.31 -14.83 1.37
C TRP A 244 10.09 -13.70 0.71
N SER A 245 10.32 -12.61 1.43
CA SER A 245 11.11 -11.46 0.98
C SER A 245 12.57 -11.82 0.68
N GLY A 246 13.13 -12.86 1.32
CA GLY A 246 14.50 -13.32 1.05
C GLY A 246 14.65 -14.16 -0.23
N LYS A 247 13.55 -14.56 -0.89
CA LYS A 247 13.56 -15.44 -2.07
C LYS A 247 13.13 -14.68 -3.34
N LYS A 248 13.99 -13.82 -3.87
CA LYS A 248 14.22 -13.58 -5.33
C LYS A 248 14.94 -12.25 -5.57
N GLU A 249 16.24 -12.37 -5.86
CA GLU A 249 16.97 -11.49 -6.76
C GLU A 249 17.45 -12.43 -7.89
N TYR A 250 16.59 -12.66 -8.88
CA TYR A 250 16.95 -13.49 -10.04
C TYR A 250 16.15 -12.99 -11.24
N SER A 251 16.74 -12.06 -12.00
CA SER A 251 16.52 -11.82 -13.44
C SER A 251 16.80 -10.34 -13.82
N SER A 252 17.92 -9.77 -13.39
CA SER A 252 18.44 -8.55 -14.02
C SER A 252 19.94 -8.58 -14.31
N ASP A 253 20.71 -9.49 -13.70
CA ASP A 253 22.15 -9.58 -13.95
C ASP A 253 22.54 -10.37 -15.21
N LYS A 254 21.65 -11.21 -15.75
CA LYS A 254 21.93 -11.98 -16.98
C LYS A 254 21.84 -11.19 -18.29
N LEU A 255 21.52 -9.90 -18.26
CA LEU A 255 21.51 -9.04 -19.46
C LEU A 255 22.71 -8.09 -19.53
N ARG A 256 23.65 -8.16 -18.56
CA ARG A 256 24.89 -7.36 -18.59
C ARG A 256 26.15 -8.17 -18.89
N GLU A 257 26.07 -9.51 -18.86
CA GLU A 257 27.22 -10.38 -19.19
C GLU A 257 27.23 -10.88 -20.64
N ASP A 258 26.08 -10.91 -21.33
CA ASP A 258 25.98 -11.39 -22.73
C ASP A 258 26.10 -10.25 -23.77
N GLY A 259 26.54 -9.06 -23.35
CA GLY A 259 26.63 -7.86 -24.19
C GLY A 259 27.94 -7.09 -24.06
N ALA A 260 29.01 -7.78 -23.64
CA ALA A 260 30.39 -7.27 -23.64
C ALA A 260 31.18 -7.83 -24.83
#